data_AF-A0AAV1D124-F1
#
_entry.id   AF-A0AAV1D124-F1
#
_cell.length_a   1.000
_cell.length_b   1.000
_cell.length_c   1.000
_cell.angle_alpha   90.00
_cell.angle_beta   90.00
_cell.angle_gamma   90.00
#
_symmetry.space_group_name_H-M   'P 1'
#
loop_
_entity.id
_entity.type
_entity.pdbx_description
1 polymer ?
#
loop_
_entity_poly.entity_id
_entity_poly.type
_entity_poly.pdbx_seq_one_letter_code
_entity_poly.pdbx_strand_id
1 'polypeptide(L)'
;MIFDLGRLFGRKKEDTGRTVATLGTLESTLGMLEKKEKVLTKKAAAEVERAKEFSKNKNKRAAIQCLKRKRLYEQQILNLGTFQMRIDDQIALLEGAKATMETVGALKIGAAEMKAMQKATNIDDIDKTMDEINEQTETLKTIQESLKNSGLDDIDEEELELELDEMEAQLLEEEIIPTPIAKHAGPAHAPVPTTAGGQPAPQSQSDEEDELAALQAEMAL
;
A
#
# COMPACT_ATOMS: atom_id res chain seq x y z
N MET A 1 -32.22 -13.23 34.89
CA MET A 1 -31.07 -13.25 33.95
C MET A 1 -30.24 -12.02 34.25
N ILE A 2 -29.13 -12.21 34.97
CA ILE A 2 -28.18 -11.14 35.32
C ILE A 2 -27.33 -10.92 34.06
N PHE A 3 -27.43 -9.73 33.47
CA PHE A 3 -26.57 -9.33 32.38
C PHE A 3 -25.14 -9.17 32.92
N ASP A 4 -24.23 -10.00 32.42
CA ASP A 4 -22.80 -9.95 32.70
C ASP A 4 -22.19 -8.67 32.09
N LEU A 5 -22.26 -7.58 32.86
CA LEU A 5 -21.67 -6.28 32.54
C LEU A 5 -20.17 -6.23 32.91
N GLY A 6 -19.57 -7.35 33.34
CA GLY A 6 -18.14 -7.46 33.66
C GLY A 6 -17.26 -7.72 32.43
N ARG A 7 -17.85 -8.15 31.30
CA ARG A 7 -17.09 -8.64 30.14
C ARG A 7 -16.72 -7.58 29.10
N LEU A 8 -17.09 -6.32 29.31
CA LEU A 8 -16.85 -5.24 28.34
C LEU A 8 -15.60 -4.39 28.65
N PHE A 9 -15.05 -4.46 29.86
CA PHE A 9 -13.94 -3.58 30.29
C PHE A 9 -12.54 -4.21 30.19
N GLY A 10 -12.43 -5.52 29.90
CA GLY A 10 -11.16 -6.25 29.87
C GLY A 10 -10.58 -6.59 28.49
N ARG A 11 -11.34 -6.42 27.39
CA ARG A 11 -10.98 -6.97 26.07
C ARG A 11 -10.04 -6.12 25.21
N LYS A 12 -9.76 -4.88 25.64
CA LYS A 12 -9.10 -3.87 24.78
C LYS A 12 -7.64 -4.22 24.42
N LYS A 13 -6.92 -4.95 25.29
CA LYS A 13 -5.53 -5.38 25.03
C LYS A 13 -5.45 -6.70 24.25
N GLU A 14 -6.49 -7.53 24.35
CA GLU A 14 -6.59 -8.83 23.67
C GLU A 14 -7.01 -8.68 22.20
N ASP A 15 -7.92 -7.74 21.90
CA ASP A 15 -8.40 -7.50 20.53
C ASP A 15 -7.33 -6.86 19.64
N THR A 16 -6.61 -5.84 20.11
CA THR A 16 -5.56 -5.19 19.30
C THR A 16 -4.37 -6.12 19.07
N GLY A 17 -4.00 -6.94 20.06
CA GLY A 17 -2.97 -7.97 19.90
C GLY A 17 -3.37 -9.05 18.89
N ARG A 18 -4.66 -9.41 18.84
CA ARG A 18 -5.20 -10.33 17.84
C ARG A 18 -5.19 -9.73 16.43
N THR A 19 -5.55 -8.46 16.27
CA THR A 19 -5.49 -7.76 14.97
C THR A 19 -4.06 -7.74 14.40
N VAL A 20 -3.06 -7.42 15.22
CA VAL A 20 -1.65 -7.43 14.81
C VAL A 20 -1.17 -8.83 14.43
N ALA A 21 -1.55 -9.86 15.19
CA ALA A 21 -1.23 -11.24 14.85
C ALA A 21 -1.88 -11.69 13.53
N THR A 22 -3.12 -11.27 13.27
CA THR A 22 -3.81 -11.54 12.00
C THR A 22 -3.11 -10.84 10.84
N LEU A 23 -2.72 -9.57 10.99
CA LEU A 23 -1.95 -8.85 9.96
C LEU A 23 -0.64 -9.57 9.62
N GLY A 24 0.16 -9.94 10.63
CA GLY A 24 1.39 -10.69 10.38
C GLY A 24 1.16 -12.06 9.72
N THR A 25 0.03 -12.71 10.00
CA THR A 25 -0.34 -13.97 9.32
C THR A 25 -0.67 -13.74 7.85
N LEU A 26 -1.39 -12.65 7.53
CA LEU A 26 -1.72 -12.27 6.16
C LEU A 26 -0.47 -11.91 5.36
N GLU A 27 0.43 -11.11 5.93
CA GLU A 27 1.72 -10.73 5.32
C GLU A 27 2.60 -11.96 5.04
N SER A 28 2.72 -12.87 6.02
CA SER A 28 3.44 -14.13 5.84
C SER A 28 2.83 -14.99 4.71
N THR A 29 1.50 -15.04 4.64
CA THR A 29 0.79 -15.77 3.59
C THR A 29 1.03 -15.13 2.23
N LEU A 30 0.99 -13.80 2.13
CA LEU A 30 1.30 -13.05 0.91
C LEU A 30 2.70 -13.39 0.41
N GLY A 31 3.71 -13.30 1.28
CA GLY A 31 5.09 -13.65 0.93
C GLY A 31 5.25 -15.10 0.47
N MET A 32 4.48 -16.04 1.02
CA MET A 32 4.47 -17.43 0.55
C MET A 32 3.88 -17.56 -0.87
N LEU A 33 2.79 -16.85 -1.16
CA LEU A 33 2.17 -16.84 -2.49
C LEU A 33 3.11 -16.24 -3.53
N GLU A 34 3.80 -15.14 -3.22
CA GLU A 34 4.82 -14.53 -4.08
C GLU A 34 5.99 -15.46 -4.36
N LYS A 35 6.52 -16.14 -3.33
CA LYS A 35 7.57 -17.16 -3.52
C LYS A 35 7.11 -18.25 -4.47
N LYS A 36 5.88 -18.75 -4.28
CA LYS A 36 5.28 -19.79 -5.15
C LYS A 36 5.09 -19.30 -6.58
N GLU A 37 4.65 -18.07 -6.77
CA GLU A 37 4.50 -17.43 -8.07
C GLU A 37 5.85 -17.34 -8.81
N LYS A 38 6.91 -16.90 -8.12
CA LYS A 38 8.27 -16.86 -8.67
C LYS A 38 8.74 -18.25 -9.13
N VAL A 39 8.49 -19.29 -8.32
CA VAL A 39 8.82 -20.67 -8.69
C VAL A 39 8.06 -21.12 -9.93
N LEU A 40 6.74 -20.85 -10.02
CA LEU A 40 5.93 -21.22 -11.17
C LEU A 40 6.34 -20.46 -12.42
N THR A 41 6.72 -19.19 -12.30
CA THR A 41 7.25 -18.37 -13.39
C THR A 41 8.53 -18.96 -13.95
N LYS A 42 9.49 -19.33 -13.08
CA LYS A 42 10.72 -20.04 -13.49
C LYS A 42 10.41 -21.37 -14.19
N LYS A 43 9.45 -22.17 -13.66
CA LYS A 43 9.02 -23.42 -14.30
C LYS A 43 8.39 -23.21 -15.68
N ALA A 44 7.56 -22.17 -15.84
CA ALA A 44 6.97 -21.81 -17.12
C ALA A 44 8.05 -21.42 -18.16
N ALA A 45 9.03 -20.61 -17.75
CA ALA A 45 10.17 -20.26 -18.59
C ALA A 45 11.00 -21.49 -19.00
N ALA A 46 11.27 -22.41 -18.07
CA ALA A 46 11.98 -23.65 -18.37
C ALA A 46 11.22 -24.57 -19.35
N GLU A 47 9.88 -24.60 -19.32
CA GLU A 47 9.08 -25.31 -20.33
C GLU A 47 9.17 -24.64 -21.72
N VAL A 48 9.34 -23.32 -21.79
CA VAL A 48 9.57 -22.59 -23.06
C VAL A 48 10.90 -23.02 -23.68
N GLU A 49 11.98 -23.04 -22.90
CA GLU A 49 13.29 -23.45 -23.41
C GLU A 49 13.28 -24.91 -23.88
N ARG A 50 12.69 -25.83 -23.10
CA ARG A 50 12.51 -27.22 -23.54
C ARG A 50 11.65 -27.34 -24.80
N ALA A 51 10.59 -26.53 -24.93
CA ALA A 51 9.79 -26.52 -26.14
C ALA A 51 10.62 -26.08 -27.37
N LYS A 52 11.47 -25.07 -27.22
CA LYS A 52 12.40 -24.60 -28.28
C LYS A 52 13.38 -25.70 -28.67
N GLU A 53 13.98 -26.40 -27.71
CA GLU A 53 14.90 -27.52 -27.96
C GLU A 53 14.22 -28.66 -28.73
N PHE A 54 13.05 -29.11 -28.29
CA PHE A 54 12.31 -30.16 -29.01
C PHE A 54 11.89 -29.71 -30.41
N SER A 55 11.58 -28.42 -30.58
CA SER A 55 11.26 -27.85 -31.90
C SER A 55 12.47 -27.88 -32.84
N LYS A 56 13.67 -27.48 -32.37
CA LYS A 56 14.94 -27.59 -33.12
C LYS A 56 15.21 -29.03 -33.57
N ASN A 57 14.89 -29.99 -32.70
CA ASN A 57 15.04 -31.43 -32.97
C ASN A 57 13.87 -32.03 -33.79
N LYS A 58 12.99 -31.19 -34.36
CA LYS A 58 11.79 -31.60 -35.13
C LYS A 58 10.83 -32.53 -34.37
N ASN A 59 10.91 -32.57 -33.03
CA ASN A 59 10.04 -33.37 -32.17
C ASN A 59 8.80 -32.56 -31.74
N LYS A 60 7.88 -32.38 -32.69
CA LYS A 60 6.66 -31.58 -32.50
C LYS A 60 5.79 -32.08 -31.32
N ARG A 61 5.71 -33.39 -31.11
CA ARG A 61 4.89 -33.97 -30.03
C ARG A 61 5.42 -33.56 -28.65
N ALA A 62 6.72 -33.65 -28.43
CA ALA A 62 7.34 -33.27 -27.16
C ALA A 62 7.25 -31.75 -26.91
N ALA A 63 7.47 -30.93 -27.95
CA ALA A 63 7.32 -29.48 -27.86
C ALA A 63 5.90 -29.07 -27.43
N ILE A 64 4.85 -29.68 -28.02
CA ILE A 64 3.46 -29.43 -27.63
C ILE A 64 3.20 -29.78 -26.16
N GLN A 65 3.78 -30.87 -25.65
CA GLN A 65 3.61 -31.24 -24.24
C GLN A 65 4.26 -30.23 -23.29
N CYS A 66 5.41 -29.65 -23.66
CA CYS A 66 6.04 -28.57 -22.89
C CYS A 66 5.15 -27.33 -22.85
N LEU A 67 4.60 -26.92 -24.01
CA LEU A 67 3.69 -25.77 -24.08
C LEU A 67 2.39 -25.99 -23.28
N LYS A 68 1.88 -27.22 -23.19
CA LYS A 68 0.74 -27.54 -22.31
C LYS A 68 1.08 -27.35 -20.84
N ARG A 69 2.26 -27.81 -20.39
CA ARG A 69 2.73 -27.60 -19.01
C ARG A 69 2.97 -26.13 -18.70
N LYS A 70 3.56 -25.37 -19.63
CA LYS A 70 3.68 -23.91 -19.55
C LYS A 70 2.32 -23.26 -19.27
N ARG A 71 1.31 -23.56 -20.09
CA ARG A 71 -0.05 -23.00 -19.92
C ARG A 71 -0.67 -23.35 -18.57
N LEU A 72 -0.44 -24.57 -18.06
CA LEU A 72 -0.89 -24.95 -16.72
C LEU A 72 -0.22 -24.11 -15.62
N TYR A 73 1.08 -23.83 -15.73
CA TYR A 73 1.76 -22.94 -14.79
C TYR A 73 1.27 -21.49 -14.90
N GLU A 74 1.06 -20.97 -16.12
CA GLU A 74 0.50 -19.63 -16.32
C GLU A 74 -0.89 -19.48 -15.71
N GLN A 75 -1.75 -20.49 -15.85
CA GLN A 75 -3.06 -20.48 -15.20
C GLN A 75 -2.95 -20.47 -13.67
N GLN A 76 -1.99 -21.21 -13.10
CA GLN A 76 -1.75 -21.20 -11.65
C GLN A 76 -1.23 -19.84 -11.18
N ILE A 77 -0.34 -19.20 -11.94
CA ILE A 77 0.18 -17.85 -11.66
C ILE A 77 -0.97 -16.84 -11.62
N LEU A 78 -1.87 -16.85 -12.61
CA LEU A 78 -3.05 -15.97 -12.62
C LEU A 78 -3.94 -16.17 -11.39
N ASN A 79 -4.16 -17.43 -10.98
CA ASN A 79 -4.93 -17.72 -9.79
C ASN A 79 -4.22 -17.22 -8.51
N LEU A 80 -2.89 -17.32 -8.43
CA LEU A 80 -2.11 -16.77 -7.31
C LEU A 80 -2.23 -15.24 -7.25
N GLY A 81 -2.15 -14.55 -8.40
CA GLY A 81 -2.39 -13.11 -8.48
C GLY A 81 -3.75 -12.69 -7.91
N THR A 82 -4.79 -13.49 -8.17
CA THR A 82 -6.13 -13.25 -7.59
C THR A 82 -6.14 -13.43 -6.07
N PHE A 83 -5.37 -14.38 -5.53
CA PHE A 83 -5.28 -14.59 -4.08
C PHE A 83 -4.42 -13.52 -3.39
N GLN A 84 -3.32 -13.08 -4.01
CA GLN A 84 -2.49 -11.98 -3.50
C GLN A 84 -3.32 -10.70 -3.36
N MET A 85 -4.03 -10.28 -4.43
CA MET A 85 -4.91 -9.10 -4.40
C MET A 85 -5.94 -9.16 -3.26
N ARG A 86 -6.57 -10.33 -3.05
CA ARG A 86 -7.53 -10.49 -1.95
C ARG A 86 -6.91 -10.37 -0.57
N ILE A 87 -5.65 -10.80 -0.41
CA ILE A 87 -4.92 -10.65 0.85
C ILE A 87 -4.53 -9.19 1.07
N ASP A 88 -4.05 -8.51 0.04
CA ASP A 88 -3.72 -7.07 0.09
C ASP A 88 -4.95 -6.24 0.47
N ASP A 89 -6.10 -6.47 -0.17
CA ASP A 89 -7.37 -5.83 0.18
C ASP A 89 -7.74 -6.06 1.66
N GLN A 90 -7.52 -7.29 2.16
CA GLN A 90 -7.84 -7.65 3.54
C GLN A 90 -6.89 -7.01 4.56
N ILE A 91 -5.60 -6.85 4.20
CA ILE A 91 -4.61 -6.13 4.99
C ILE A 91 -5.02 -4.66 5.09
N ALA A 92 -5.26 -3.99 3.95
CA ALA A 92 -5.66 -2.59 3.91
C ALA A 92 -6.94 -2.32 4.72
N LEU A 93 -7.94 -3.22 4.61
CA LEU A 93 -9.16 -3.13 5.40
C LEU A 93 -8.90 -3.26 6.91
N LEU A 94 -8.05 -4.21 7.33
CA LEU A 94 -7.70 -4.41 8.73
C LEU A 94 -6.92 -3.22 9.30
N GLU A 95 -6.01 -2.62 8.53
CA GLU A 95 -5.28 -1.42 8.90
C GLU A 95 -6.21 -0.22 9.08
N GLY A 96 -7.13 0.01 8.13
CA GLY A 96 -8.15 1.06 8.25
C GLY A 96 -9.08 0.85 9.45
N ALA A 97 -9.49 -0.39 9.70
CA ALA A 97 -10.29 -0.74 10.89
C ALA A 97 -9.52 -0.48 12.19
N LYS A 98 -8.22 -0.81 12.24
CA LYS A 98 -7.36 -0.52 13.39
C LYS A 98 -7.26 0.99 13.65
N ALA A 99 -6.98 1.80 12.63
CA ALA A 99 -6.91 3.27 12.77
C ALA A 99 -8.24 3.88 13.26
N THR A 100 -9.37 3.36 12.76
CA THR A 100 -10.70 3.76 13.22
C THR A 100 -10.91 3.41 14.70
N MET A 101 -10.52 2.21 15.13
CA MET A 101 -10.62 1.80 16.53
C MET A 101 -9.76 2.67 17.46
N GLU A 102 -8.55 3.03 17.03
CA GLU A 102 -7.65 3.92 17.78
C GLU A 102 -8.26 5.32 17.93
N THR A 103 -8.78 5.89 16.84
CA THR A 103 -9.49 7.19 16.84
C THR A 103 -10.69 7.19 17.78
N VAL A 104 -11.57 6.18 17.66
CA VAL A 104 -12.73 6.03 18.58
C VAL A 104 -12.26 5.84 20.01
N GLY A 105 -11.14 5.14 20.22
CA GLY A 105 -10.49 4.99 21.52
C GLY A 105 -10.09 6.33 22.14
N ALA A 106 -9.44 7.20 21.36
CA ALA A 106 -9.03 8.53 21.79
C ALA A 106 -10.23 9.44 22.09
N LEU A 107 -11.24 9.45 21.21
CA LEU A 107 -12.48 10.22 21.40
C LEU A 107 -13.20 9.82 22.70
N LYS A 108 -13.25 8.52 23.02
CA LYS A 108 -13.83 8.03 24.28
C LYS A 108 -13.08 8.52 25.52
N ILE A 109 -11.75 8.58 25.46
CA ILE A 109 -10.91 9.11 26.55
C ILE A 109 -11.21 10.60 26.72
N GLY A 110 -11.17 11.38 25.63
CA GLY A 110 -11.46 12.81 25.65
C GLY A 110 -12.87 13.11 26.19
N ALA A 111 -13.88 12.36 25.75
CA ALA A 111 -15.25 12.52 26.25
C ALA A 111 -15.38 12.19 27.75
N ALA A 112 -14.64 11.18 28.24
CA ALA A 112 -14.63 10.85 29.66
C ALA A 112 -13.98 11.95 30.51
N GLU A 113 -12.87 12.53 30.05
CA GLU A 113 -12.21 13.67 30.69
C GLU A 113 -13.10 14.92 30.67
N MET A 114 -13.74 15.24 29.54
CA MET A 114 -14.72 16.34 29.47
C MET A 114 -15.85 16.15 30.47
N LYS A 115 -16.38 14.93 30.61
CA LYS A 115 -17.41 14.62 31.60
C LYS A 115 -16.91 14.76 33.04
N ALA A 116 -15.66 14.36 33.30
CA ALA A 116 -15.04 14.52 34.62
C ALA A 116 -14.85 16.00 34.97
N MET A 117 -14.36 16.81 34.03
CA MET A 117 -14.24 18.27 34.17
C MET A 117 -15.59 18.92 34.44
N GLN A 118 -16.63 18.59 33.65
CA GLN A 118 -17.99 19.11 33.88
C GLN A 118 -18.54 18.77 35.27
N LYS A 119 -18.25 17.57 35.78
CA LYS A 119 -18.65 17.15 37.13
C LYS A 119 -17.84 17.88 38.22
N ALA A 120 -16.58 18.18 37.97
CA ALA A 120 -15.74 18.96 38.88
C ALA A 120 -16.15 20.45 38.91
N THR A 121 -16.67 20.98 37.80
CA THR A 121 -17.13 22.38 37.69
C THR A 121 -18.55 22.62 38.21
N ASN A 122 -19.41 21.59 38.31
CA ASN A 122 -20.79 21.73 38.79
C ASN A 122 -21.05 20.97 40.09
N ILE A 123 -21.04 21.69 41.22
CA ILE A 123 -22.03 21.59 42.31
C ILE A 123 -21.95 22.80 43.27
N ASP A 124 -20.77 23.42 43.48
CA ASP A 124 -20.64 24.54 44.44
C ASP A 124 -20.48 25.94 43.79
N ASP A 125 -20.21 26.02 42.48
CA ASP A 125 -19.92 27.30 41.78
C ASP A 125 -21.07 27.84 40.90
N ILE A 126 -22.23 27.18 40.84
CA ILE A 126 -23.32 27.56 39.91
C ILE A 126 -23.89 28.95 40.25
N ASP A 127 -24.04 29.29 41.52
CA ASP A 127 -24.56 30.60 41.95
C ASP A 127 -23.60 31.74 41.57
N LYS A 128 -22.29 31.48 41.60
CA LYS A 128 -21.25 32.45 41.23
C LYS A 128 -21.08 32.56 39.71
N THR A 129 -21.27 31.45 39.01
CA THR A 129 -21.15 31.37 37.55
C THR A 129 -22.34 32.02 36.85
N MET A 130 -23.55 31.99 37.42
CA MET A 130 -24.71 32.68 36.83
C MET A 130 -24.56 34.20 36.85
N ASP A 131 -23.93 34.76 37.89
CA ASP A 131 -23.60 36.18 37.97
C ASP A 131 -22.52 36.57 36.92
N GLU A 132 -21.50 35.74 36.72
CA GLU A 132 -20.44 35.96 35.72
C GLU A 132 -20.91 35.70 34.26
N ILE A 133 -21.87 34.79 34.03
CA ILE A 133 -22.47 34.51 32.70
C ILE A 133 -23.28 35.70 32.19
N ASN A 134 -24.00 36.41 33.08
CA ASN A 134 -24.74 37.61 32.70
C ASN A 134 -23.80 38.74 32.26
N GLU A 135 -22.60 38.85 32.85
CA GLU A 135 -21.57 39.83 32.48
C GLU A 135 -20.82 39.44 31.18
N GLN A 136 -20.56 38.15 30.96
CA GLN A 136 -19.87 37.67 29.75
C GLN A 136 -20.76 37.62 28.49
N THR A 137 -22.07 37.47 28.62
CA THR A 137 -22.99 37.45 27.47
C THR A 137 -23.06 38.81 26.76
N GLU A 138 -22.91 39.91 27.48
CA GLU A 138 -22.85 41.27 26.92
C GLU A 138 -21.53 41.53 26.17
N THR A 139 -20.44 40.96 26.69
CA THR A 139 -19.10 41.02 26.07
C THR A 139 -19.04 40.20 24.78
N LEU A 140 -19.65 39.00 24.75
CA LEU A 140 -19.66 38.12 23.58
C LEU A 140 -20.52 38.66 22.42
N LYS A 141 -21.63 39.36 22.69
CA LYS A 141 -22.38 40.06 21.63
C LYS A 141 -21.54 41.14 20.97
N THR A 142 -20.79 41.90 21.76
CA THR A 142 -19.89 42.95 21.29
C THR A 142 -18.74 42.38 20.45
N ILE A 143 -18.20 41.21 20.83
CA ILE A 143 -17.16 40.51 20.05
C ILE A 143 -17.73 39.90 18.76
N GLN A 144 -18.92 39.29 18.78
CA GLN A 144 -19.53 38.72 17.57
C GLN A 144 -19.94 39.78 16.54
N GLU A 145 -20.38 40.97 16.95
CA GLU A 145 -20.58 42.11 16.04
C GLU A 145 -19.25 42.63 15.46
N SER A 146 -18.15 42.56 16.22
CA SER A 146 -16.83 42.98 15.76
C SER A 146 -16.15 41.95 14.84
N LEU A 147 -16.40 40.64 15.06
CA LEU A 147 -15.74 39.53 14.36
C LEU A 147 -16.48 39.08 13.08
N LYS A 148 -17.79 39.29 12.96
CA LYS A 148 -18.52 39.07 11.69
C LYS A 148 -18.08 40.00 10.56
N ASN A 149 -17.29 41.03 10.87
CA ASN A 149 -16.74 41.97 9.90
C ASN A 149 -15.32 41.62 9.43
N SER A 150 -14.81 40.42 9.75
CA SER A 150 -13.46 39.96 9.34
C SER A 150 -13.50 38.67 8.49
N GLY A 151 -14.17 38.76 7.34
CA GLY A 151 -13.63 38.30 6.05
C GLY A 151 -13.25 36.83 5.86
N LEU A 152 -14.16 35.89 6.08
CA LEU A 152 -14.02 34.50 5.60
C LEU A 152 -15.18 34.01 4.73
N ASP A 153 -16.12 34.89 4.37
CA ASP A 153 -17.22 34.58 3.45
C ASP A 153 -16.90 34.93 1.97
N ASP A 154 -15.70 35.46 1.67
CA ASP A 154 -15.25 35.86 0.31
C ASP A 154 -14.14 34.92 -0.22
N ILE A 155 -14.27 33.60 -0.04
CA ILE A 155 -13.45 32.66 -0.82
C ILE A 155 -14.23 32.40 -2.12
N ASP A 156 -13.72 32.94 -3.23
CA ASP A 156 -14.35 32.81 -4.54
C ASP A 156 -14.11 31.41 -5.11
N GLU A 157 -15.19 30.66 -5.30
CA GLU A 157 -15.14 29.29 -5.79
C GLU A 157 -14.65 29.24 -7.25
N GLU A 158 -14.83 30.31 -8.04
CA GLU A 158 -14.29 30.43 -9.40
C GLU A 158 -12.75 30.56 -9.41
N GLU A 159 -12.14 31.19 -8.40
CA GLU A 159 -10.67 31.29 -8.27
C GLU A 159 -10.04 29.93 -7.97
N LEU A 160 -10.70 29.13 -7.12
CA LEU A 160 -10.25 27.77 -6.78
C LEU A 160 -10.40 26.78 -7.93
N GLU A 161 -11.45 26.89 -8.75
CA GLU A 161 -11.61 26.07 -9.95
C GLU A 161 -10.51 26.37 -10.98
N LEU A 162 -10.15 27.64 -11.16
CA LEU A 162 -9.09 28.04 -12.08
C LEU A 162 -7.70 27.54 -11.63
N GLU A 163 -7.42 27.57 -10.33
CA GLU A 163 -6.19 27.01 -9.76
C GLU A 163 -6.12 25.48 -9.94
N LEU A 164 -7.25 24.78 -9.81
CA LEU A 164 -7.33 23.34 -10.04
C LEU A 164 -7.08 22.97 -11.51
N ASP A 165 -7.68 23.70 -12.45
CA ASP A 165 -7.48 23.49 -13.89
C ASP A 165 -6.01 23.70 -14.30
N GLU A 166 -5.33 24.69 -13.73
CA GLU A 166 -3.92 24.97 -14.02
C GLU A 166 -3.00 23.85 -13.48
N MET A 167 -3.33 23.28 -12.32
CA MET A 167 -2.63 22.10 -11.79
C MET A 167 -2.81 20.85 -12.66
N GLU A 168 -4.03 20.59 -13.15
CA GLU A 168 -4.29 19.44 -14.02
C GLU A 168 -3.55 19.56 -15.36
N ALA A 169 -3.50 20.76 -15.94
CA ALA A 169 -2.77 21.02 -17.17
C ALA A 169 -1.26 20.75 -17.03
N GLN A 170 -0.66 21.11 -15.90
CA GLN A 170 0.76 20.85 -15.62
C GLN A 170 1.07 19.35 -15.51
N LEU A 171 0.19 18.56 -14.89
CA LEU A 171 0.34 17.11 -14.81
C LEU A 171 0.24 16.42 -16.19
N LEU A 172 -0.65 16.91 -17.04
CA LEU A 172 -0.78 16.43 -18.42
C LEU A 172 0.45 16.80 -19.27
N GLU A 173 1.03 17.98 -19.09
CA GLU A 173 2.24 18.38 -19.82
C GLU A 173 3.48 17.55 -19.42
N GLU A 174 3.59 17.13 -18.16
CA GLU A 174 4.60 16.15 -17.71
C GLU A 174 4.40 14.76 -18.35
N GLU A 175 3.16 14.36 -18.63
CA GLU A 175 2.84 13.10 -19.32
C GLU A 175 3.07 13.17 -20.85
N ILE A 176 3.01 14.37 -21.44
CA ILE A 176 3.12 14.63 -22.89
C ILE A 176 4.55 15.09 -23.27
N ILE A 177 5.61 14.63 -22.60
CA ILE A 177 6.97 14.72 -23.16
C ILE A 177 7.23 13.47 -24.04
N PRO A 178 7.00 13.51 -25.37
CA PRO A 178 7.43 12.45 -26.26
C PRO A 178 8.95 12.45 -26.34
N THR A 179 9.54 11.28 -26.04
CA THR A 179 10.91 10.90 -26.39
C THR A 179 11.29 11.42 -27.79
N PRO A 180 12.30 12.29 -27.96
CA PRO A 180 12.74 12.67 -29.29
C PRO A 180 13.58 11.55 -29.90
N ILE A 181 13.00 10.87 -30.88
CA ILE A 181 13.73 10.16 -31.94
C ILE A 181 14.28 11.22 -32.91
N ALA A 182 15.60 11.35 -33.04
CA ALA A 182 16.30 11.84 -34.26
C ALA A 182 17.82 12.01 -34.04
N LYS A 183 18.76 11.89 -34.99
CA LYS A 183 18.82 11.51 -36.41
C LYS A 183 20.31 11.57 -36.86
N HIS A 184 20.68 10.70 -37.82
CA HIS A 184 21.65 10.88 -38.93
C HIS A 184 23.14 11.26 -38.72
N ALA A 185 23.99 10.27 -39.05
CA ALA A 185 25.07 10.26 -40.06
C ALA A 185 25.98 11.49 -40.30
N GLY A 186 27.30 11.24 -40.20
CA GLY A 186 28.38 11.95 -40.89
C GLY A 186 29.64 11.07 -41.00
N PRO A 187 30.33 10.96 -42.16
CA PRO A 187 31.41 10.00 -42.40
C PRO A 187 32.82 10.64 -42.30
N ALA A 188 33.85 9.81 -41.99
CA ALA A 188 35.18 9.75 -42.65
C ALA A 188 36.33 9.29 -41.72
N HIS A 189 37.02 8.21 -42.15
CA HIS A 189 38.49 7.89 -42.08
C HIS A 189 39.23 7.97 -40.71
N ALA A 190 40.13 7.06 -40.29
CA ALA A 190 40.99 6.04 -40.91
C ALA A 190 41.48 5.01 -39.83
N PRO A 191 42.20 3.92 -40.17
CA PRO A 191 42.33 2.70 -39.33
C PRO A 191 43.68 2.50 -38.58
N VAL A 192 43.66 1.44 -37.72
CA VAL A 192 44.70 0.57 -37.08
C VAL A 192 45.57 1.09 -35.91
N PRO A 193 46.12 0.23 -35.00
CA PRO A 193 45.93 -1.23 -34.77
C PRO A 193 45.77 -1.72 -33.30
N THR A 194 45.38 -3.00 -33.19
CA THR A 194 45.45 -4.02 -32.11
C THR A 194 46.29 -3.78 -30.84
N THR A 195 45.68 -4.01 -29.66
CA THR A 195 46.31 -4.71 -28.51
C THR A 195 45.28 -5.54 -27.72
N ALA A 196 45.69 -6.75 -27.37
CA ALA A 196 44.95 -7.78 -26.64
C ALA A 196 44.77 -7.48 -25.15
N GLY A 197 43.74 -8.09 -24.53
CA GLY A 197 43.74 -8.38 -23.09
C GLY A 197 42.39 -8.36 -22.39
N GLY A 198 41.91 -9.53 -21.95
CA GLY A 198 41.10 -9.67 -20.72
C GLY A 198 39.59 -9.81 -20.87
N GLN A 199 39.11 -11.05 -21.03
CA GLN A 199 37.73 -11.46 -20.73
C GLN A 199 37.55 -11.62 -19.21
N PRO A 200 36.50 -11.09 -18.56
CA PRO A 200 36.06 -11.58 -17.26
C PRO A 200 35.21 -12.85 -17.44
N ALA A 201 35.45 -13.84 -16.58
CA ALA A 201 34.74 -15.12 -16.55
C ALA A 201 33.26 -14.97 -16.10
N PRO A 202 32.37 -15.89 -16.48
CA PRO A 202 30.99 -15.92 -16.01
C PRO A 202 30.91 -16.64 -14.66
N GLN A 203 30.71 -15.89 -13.57
CA GLN A 203 30.28 -16.41 -12.27
C GLN A 203 28.88 -15.86 -12.00
N SER A 204 27.83 -16.63 -12.31
CA SER A 204 26.46 -16.31 -11.83
C SER A 204 25.44 -17.46 -11.94
N GLN A 205 25.81 -18.67 -12.35
CA GLN A 205 24.84 -19.79 -12.49
C GLN A 205 24.86 -20.75 -11.29
N SER A 206 26.00 -20.90 -10.61
CA SER A 206 26.17 -21.79 -9.46
C SER A 206 25.41 -21.27 -8.23
N ASP A 207 25.55 -19.98 -7.94
CA ASP A 207 24.97 -19.38 -6.74
C ASP A 207 23.43 -19.33 -6.81
N GLU A 208 22.88 -19.14 -8.01
CA GLU A 208 21.42 -19.15 -8.24
C GLU A 208 20.81 -20.55 -8.12
N GLU A 209 21.54 -21.62 -8.49
CA GLU A 209 21.08 -23.01 -8.34
C GLU A 209 21.08 -23.46 -6.88
N ASP A 210 22.06 -23.03 -6.09
CA ASP A 210 22.15 -23.33 -4.66
C ASP A 210 21.06 -22.62 -3.84
N GLU A 211 20.75 -21.35 -4.15
CA GLU A 211 19.62 -20.64 -3.54
C GLU A 211 18.25 -21.28 -3.87
N LEU A 212 18.11 -21.79 -5.09
CA LEU A 212 16.90 -22.49 -5.53
C LEU A 212 16.69 -23.82 -4.79
N ALA A 213 17.77 -24.55 -4.51
CA ALA A 213 17.71 -25.79 -3.74
C ALA A 213 17.30 -25.54 -2.28
N ALA A 214 17.84 -24.47 -1.67
CA ALA A 214 17.51 -24.08 -0.30
C ALA A 214 16.01 -23.72 -0.15
N LEU A 215 15.47 -22.93 -1.08
CA LEU A 215 14.05 -22.55 -1.08
C LEU A 215 13.10 -23.74 -1.29
N GLN A 216 13.52 -24.77 -2.03
CA GLN A 216 12.71 -25.98 -2.24
C GLN A 216 12.67 -26.88 -1.00
N ALA A 217 13.76 -26.94 -0.24
CA ALA A 217 13.84 -27.72 0.99
C ALA A 217 12.97 -27.13 2.11
N GLU A 218 12.89 -25.80 2.19
CA GLU A 218 12.09 -25.10 3.21
C GLU A 218 10.57 -25.30 3.03
N MET A 219 10.12 -25.53 1.79
CA MET A 219 8.70 -25.78 1.48
C MET A 219 8.22 -27.23 1.70
N ALA A 220 9.13 -28.14 2.07
CA ALA A 220 8.84 -29.57 2.26
C ALA A 220 8.61 -29.97 3.73
N LEU A 221 8.62 -29.00 4.65
CA LEU A 221 8.26 -29.11 6.07
C LEU A 221 6.90 -28.47 6.33
#